data_AF-A0A2N9MR25-F1
#
_entry.id   AF-A0A2N9MR25-F1
#
_cell.length_a   1.000
_cell.length_b   1.000
_cell.length_c   1.000
_cell.angle_alpha   90.00
_cell.angle_beta   90.00
_cell.angle_gamma   90.00
#
_symmetry.space_group_name_H-M   'P 1'
#
loop_
_entity.id
_entity.type
_entity.pdbx_description
1 polymer ?
#
loop_
_entity_poly.entity_id
_entity_poly.type
_entity_poly.pdbx_seq_one_letter_code
_entity_poly.pdbx_strand_id
1 'polypeptide(L)' 'MGFAIQAATERDTYAPLARIELFADLAAYFRGLVQFPPAALEGLTDEQYVRSVLRVVMGRSGVGS' A
#
# COMPACT_ATOMS: atom_id res chain seq x y z
N MET A 1 7.11 1.46 -9.59
CA MET A 1 5.66 1.32 -9.29
C MET A 1 5.06 -0.02 -9.69
N GLY A 2 5.41 -0.64 -10.84
CA GLY A 2 4.84 -1.95 -11.22
C GLY A 2 5.00 -3.07 -10.17
N PHE A 3 6.14 -3.10 -9.47
CA PHE A 3 6.40 -4.09 -8.42
C PHE A 3 5.44 -4.02 -7.23
N ALA A 4 5.05 -2.82 -6.78
CA ALA A 4 4.13 -2.66 -5.65
C ALA A 4 2.70 -3.12 -6.01
N ILE A 5 2.30 -2.95 -7.27
CA ILE A 5 1.00 -3.42 -7.78
C ILE A 5 0.99 -4.95 -7.84
N GLN A 6 2.06 -5.54 -8.38
CA GLN A 6 2.20 -6.99 -8.44
C GLN A 6 2.20 -7.61 -7.04
N ALA A 7 2.97 -7.04 -6.11
CA ALA A 7 3.00 -7.48 -4.72
C ALA A 7 1.61 -7.43 -4.03
N ALA A 8 0.80 -6.41 -4.32
CA ALA A 8 -0.55 -6.31 -3.77
C ALA A 8 -1.54 -7.31 -4.39
N THR A 9 -1.38 -7.64 -5.67
CA THR A 9 -2.21 -8.59 -6.41
C THR A 9 -1.86 -10.05 -6.07
N GLU A 10 -0.57 -10.37 -5.94
CA GLU A 10 -0.05 -11.72 -5.66
C GLU A 10 0.16 -11.98 -4.17
N ARG A 11 -0.29 -11.08 -3.28
CA ARG A 11 0.02 -11.12 -1.84
C ARG A 11 -0.21 -12.48 -1.16
N ASP A 12 -1.20 -13.23 -1.62
CA ASP A 12 -1.61 -14.52 -1.05
C ASP A 12 -0.70 -15.69 -1.49
N THR A 13 0.24 -15.46 -2.41
CA THR A 13 1.23 -16.46 -2.86
C THR A 13 2.55 -16.37 -2.10
N TYR A 14 2.78 -15.32 -1.30
CA TYR A 14 4.00 -15.19 -0.51
C TYR A 14 3.89 -15.95 0.81
N ALA A 15 5.03 -16.45 1.30
CA ALA A 15 5.12 -16.94 2.66
C ALA A 15 4.72 -15.83 3.66
N PRO A 16 4.03 -16.15 4.77
CA PRO A 16 3.48 -15.15 5.67
C PRO A 16 4.50 -14.11 6.18
N LEU A 17 5.71 -14.55 6.53
CA LEU A 17 6.78 -13.66 7.01
C LEU A 17 7.32 -12.75 5.90
N ALA A 18 7.58 -13.31 4.71
CA ALA A 18 8.05 -12.54 3.56
C ALA A 18 7.04 -11.47 3.13
N ARG A 19 5.74 -11.76 3.29
CA ARG A 19 4.66 -10.78 3.04
C ARG A 19 4.75 -9.60 4.00
N ILE A 20 4.93 -9.86 5.30
CA ILE A 20 5.03 -8.82 6.32
C ILE A 20 6.23 -7.91 6.05
N GLU A 21 7.41 -8.49 5.79
CA GLU A 21 8.63 -7.73 5.51
C GLU A 21 8.46 -6.85 4.27
N LEU A 22 7.93 -7.42 3.18
CA LEU A 22 7.68 -6.69 1.94
C LEU A 22 6.75 -5.49 2.14
N PHE A 23 5.64 -5.65 2.87
CA PHE A 23 4.71 -4.55 3.10
C PHE A 23 5.27 -3.51 4.08
N ALA A 24 6.09 -3.91 5.06
CA ALA A 24 6.78 -2.98 5.95
C ALA A 24 7.76 -2.08 5.18
N ASP A 25 8.56 -2.66 4.28
CA ASP A 25 9.51 -1.91 3.44
C ASP A 25 8.79 -0.93 2.50
N LEU A 26 7.71 -1.37 1.85
CA LEU A 26 6.88 -0.51 1.02
C LEU A 26 6.21 0.60 1.83
N ALA A 27 5.72 0.30 3.03
CA ALA A 27 5.13 1.30 3.91
C ALA A 27 6.15 2.35 4.35
N ALA A 28 7.35 1.94 4.75
CA ALA A 28 8.45 2.85 5.10
C ALA A 28 8.82 3.77 3.92
N TYR A 29 8.95 3.19 2.72
CA TYR A 29 9.21 3.95 1.50
C TYR A 29 8.12 5.00 1.22
N PHE A 30 6.85 4.62 1.26
CA PHE A 30 5.75 5.55 0.98
C PHE A 30 5.58 6.63 2.04
N ARG A 31 5.82 6.32 3.33
CA ARG A 31 5.81 7.32 4.41
C ARG A 31 6.91 8.37 4.24
N GLY A 32 8.05 7.99 3.63
CA GLY A 32 9.11 8.92 3.25
C GLY A 32 8.75 9.83 2.07
N LEU A 33 7.78 9.44 1.24
CA LEU A 33 7.38 10.19 0.05
C LEU A 33 6.10 11.01 0.23
N VAL A 34 5.20 10.59 1.12
CA VAL A 34 3.87 11.18 1.27
C VAL A 34 3.57 11.40 2.75
N GLN A 35 3.34 12.66 3.13
CA GLN A 35 2.79 12.98 4.44
C GLN A 35 1.27 12.79 4.42
N PHE A 36 0.81 11.70 5.04
CA PHE A 36 -0.60 11.50 5.33
C PHE A 36 -0.96 12.09 6.70
N PRO A 37 -2.20 12.58 6.90
CA PRO A 37 -2.69 12.97 8.21
C PRO A 37 -2.61 11.77 9.17
N PRO A 38 -2.10 11.94 10.41
CA PRO A 38 -1.99 10.83 11.37
C PRO A 38 -3.31 10.08 11.62
N ALA A 39 -4.43 10.81 11.67
CA ALA A 39 -5.78 10.24 11.83
C ALA A 39 -6.19 9.31 10.67
N ALA A 40 -5.61 9.45 9.48
CA ALA A 40 -5.85 8.57 8.34
C ALA A 40 -4.94 7.32 8.35
N LEU A 41 -3.92 7.29 9.21
CA LEU A 41 -2.98 6.18 9.38
C LEU A 41 -3.28 5.34 10.62
N GLU A 42 -4.12 5.85 11.51
CA GLU A 42 -4.39 5.24 12.80
C GLU A 42 -5.09 3.88 12.63
N GLY A 43 -4.52 2.84 13.25
CA GLY A 43 -5.05 1.48 13.19
C GLY A 43 -4.83 0.72 11.87
N LEU A 44 -4.14 1.31 10.89
CA LEU A 44 -3.82 0.61 9.64
C LEU A 44 -2.57 -0.28 9.81
N THR A 45 -2.66 -1.51 9.32
CA THR A 45 -1.46 -2.32 9.07
C THR A 45 -0.69 -1.78 7.88
N ASP A 46 0.60 -2.12 7.77
CA ASP A 46 1.43 -1.70 6.64
C ASP A 46 0.85 -2.14 5.29
N GLU A 47 0.24 -3.33 5.24
CA GLU A 47 -0.46 -3.83 4.07
C GLU A 47 -1.66 -2.95 3.69
N GLN A 48 -2.50 -2.58 4.67
CA GLN A 48 -3.65 -1.71 4.44
C GLN A 48 -3.24 -0.30 4.03
N TYR A 49 -2.15 0.22 4.62
CA TYR A 49 -1.57 1.50 4.25
C TYR A 49 -1.08 1.49 2.80
N VAL A 50 -0.25 0.51 2.42
CA VAL A 50 0.29 0.39 1.05
C VAL A 50 -0.85 0.28 0.02
N ARG A 51 -1.89 -0.50 0.30
CA ARG A 51 -3.08 -0.59 -0.57
C ARG A 51 -3.82 0.74 -0.72
N SER A 52 -3.90 1.52 0.35
CA SER A 52 -4.55 2.84 0.33
C SER A 52 -3.74 3.83 -0.51
N VAL A 53 -2.41 3.83 -0.35
CA VAL A 53 -1.49 4.63 -1.19
C VAL A 53 -1.64 4.25 -2.66
N LEU A 54 -1.61 2.95 -2.97
CA LEU A 54 -1.78 2.44 -4.33
C LEU A 54 -3.12 2.84 -4.94
N ARG A 55 -4.21 2.84 -4.16
CA ARG A 55 -5.54 3.29 -4.61
C ARG A 55 -5.55 4.78 -4.98
N VAL A 56 -4.84 5.62 -4.22
CA VAL A 56 -4.72 7.06 -4.51
C VAL A 56 -3.84 7.29 -5.74
N VAL A 57 -2.67 6.63 -5.81
CA VAL A 57 -1.70 6.81 -6.89
C VAL A 57 -2.22 6.26 -8.24
N MET A 58 -2.94 5.14 -8.22
CA MET A 58 -3.55 4.55 -9.43
C MET A 58 -4.96 5.11 -9.72
N GLY A 59 -5.49 5.96 -8.85
CA GLY A 59 -6.85 6.45 -8.94
C GLY A 59 -7.01 7.63 -9.87
N ARG A 60 -7.40 7.36 -11.13
CA ARG A 60 -8.55 8.06 -11.74
C ARG A 60 -9.20 7.23 -12.85
N SER A 61 -10.30 6.55 -12.51
CA SER A 61 -11.41 6.15 -13.41
C SER A 61 -12.58 5.70 -12.53
N GLY A 62 -13.55 6.59 -12.30
CA GLY A 62 -14.71 6.33 -11.43
C GLY A 62 -15.33 7.53 -10.69
N VAL A 63 -15.15 8.76 -11.18
CA VAL A 63 -16.17 9.83 -11.02
C VAL A 63 -16.51 10.23 -12.44
N GLY A 64 -17.69 9.79 -12.88
CA GLY A 64 -18.19 9.92 -14.23
C GLY A 64 -19.48 9.14 -14.37
N SER A 65 -20.58 9.81 -13.98
CA SER A 65 -22.00 9.48 -14.15
C SER A 65 -22.61 8.39 -13.26
#